data_AF-A0A6P1LCK6-F1
#
_entry.id   AF-A0A6P1LCK6-F1
#
_cell.length_a   1.000
_cell.length_b   1.000
_cell.length_c   1.000
_cell.angle_alpha   90.00
_cell.angle_beta   90.00
_cell.angle_gamma   90.00
#
_symmetry.space_group_name_H-M   'P 1'
#
loop_
_entity.id
_entity.type
_entity.pdbx_description
1 polymer ?
#
loop_
_entity_poly.entity_id
_entity_poly.type
_entity_poly.pdbx_seq_one_letter_code
_entity_poly.pdbx_strand_id
1 'polypeptide(L)'
;METTSISSVQIVLIVLAFFVALIAVATVKKVFYKLRYKNKYYIFPRPSINGIAYIAMVVSLSVAVLLLLTVITANAFAVLFRAFPGTRITIEGILIKIGGLLFGPFTGIFIGLLTDILSVVMTAGIFHYGYFISAMAYGLLSGLIKTIVTYSSNNKFKFSIYSTIFLIVILVLSFFYFYSVSFNHPIKLNFFIDLPEITFTMIISIFISFFSLTIGIIWLFYFISWRRQMLLKKLNPSTFGEGNNINKIEYTKSGKRKKPKTDKFLTFCPAIVCVIANETIINTIMMPFFDADLSTLQYTDWFAIRILLFIPMIVFNMVFIYPVYSIVAPLIKYNYRDDFIDKTPSNLEMKKTGVINEKNR
;
A
#
# COMPACT_ATOMS: atom_id res chain seq x y z
N MET A 1 4.25 -31.95 21.03
CA MET A 1 3.70 -30.72 21.62
C MET A 1 2.74 -30.16 20.60
N GLU A 2 1.45 -30.06 20.94
CA GLU A 2 0.50 -29.29 20.16
C GLU A 2 1.09 -27.90 19.98
N THR A 3 1.57 -27.59 18.79
CA THR A 3 1.76 -26.21 18.40
C THR A 3 0.39 -25.59 18.58
N THR A 4 0.25 -24.66 19.51
CA THR A 4 -0.94 -23.81 19.60
C THR A 4 -0.98 -23.03 18.30
N SER A 5 -1.48 -23.66 17.25
CA SER A 5 -1.67 -23.06 15.95
C SER A 5 -2.56 -21.87 16.19
N ILE A 6 -2.05 -20.69 15.82
CA ILE A 6 -2.87 -19.49 15.87
C ILE A 6 -4.06 -19.79 14.96
N SER A 7 -5.23 -19.97 15.55
CA SER A 7 -6.43 -20.28 14.78
C SER A 7 -6.78 -19.08 13.91
N SER A 8 -7.40 -19.30 12.76
CA SER A 8 -7.82 -18.21 11.86
C SER A 8 -8.69 -17.17 12.56
N VAL A 9 -9.44 -17.58 13.59
CA VAL A 9 -10.21 -16.68 14.47
C VAL A 9 -9.29 -15.71 15.23
N GLN A 10 -8.14 -16.15 15.73
CA GLN A 10 -7.19 -15.27 16.42
C GLN A 10 -6.59 -14.24 15.47
N ILE A 11 -6.34 -14.58 14.20
CA ILE A 11 -5.86 -13.61 13.20
C ILE A 11 -6.93 -12.58 12.87
N VAL A 12 -8.18 -13.02 12.73
CA VAL A 12 -9.32 -12.10 12.59
C VAL A 12 -9.35 -11.12 13.75
N LEU A 13 -9.21 -11.60 14.99
CA LEU A 13 -9.20 -10.75 16.18
C LEU A 13 -8.01 -9.79 16.20
N ILE A 14 -6.81 -10.22 15.78
CA ILE A 14 -5.63 -9.35 15.67
C ILE A 14 -5.87 -8.24 14.65
N VAL A 15 -6.42 -8.57 13.49
CA VAL A 15 -6.70 -7.57 12.45
C VAL A 15 -7.81 -6.61 12.91
N LEU A 16 -8.83 -7.12 13.59
CA LEU A 16 -9.90 -6.30 14.16
C LEU A 16 -9.34 -5.36 15.25
N ALA A 17 -8.45 -5.86 16.10
CA ALA A 17 -7.72 -5.04 17.06
C ALA A 17 -6.85 -3.98 16.38
N PHE A 18 -6.21 -4.29 15.24
CA PHE A 18 -5.48 -3.30 14.44
C PHE A 18 -6.40 -2.22 13.86
N PHE A 19 -7.58 -2.59 13.36
CA PHE A 19 -8.59 -1.61 12.93
C PHE A 19 -9.03 -0.70 14.07
N VAL A 20 -9.30 -1.27 15.25
CA VAL A 20 -9.67 -0.52 16.46
C VAL A 20 -8.53 0.42 16.87
N ALA A 21 -7.28 -0.06 16.85
CA ALA A 21 -6.10 0.76 17.14
C ALA A 21 -5.95 1.92 16.15
N LEU A 22 -6.20 1.68 14.86
CA LEU A 22 -6.14 2.73 13.85
C LEU A 22 -7.23 3.79 14.04
N ILE A 23 -8.45 3.37 14.39
CA ILE A 23 -9.55 4.28 14.75
C ILE A 23 -9.20 5.06 16.03
N ALA A 24 -8.60 4.41 17.03
CA ALA A 24 -8.15 5.06 18.25
C ALA A 24 -7.07 6.13 17.95
N VAL A 25 -6.06 5.80 17.16
CA VAL A 25 -5.02 6.76 16.72
C VAL A 25 -5.63 7.91 15.93
N ALA A 26 -6.57 7.64 15.02
CA ALA A 26 -7.27 8.70 14.27
C ALA A 26 -8.10 9.61 15.20
N THR A 27 -8.68 9.04 16.25
CA THR A 27 -9.43 9.78 17.28
C THR A 27 -8.50 10.66 18.11
N VAL A 28 -7.38 10.13 18.58
CA VAL A 28 -6.33 10.89 19.28
C VAL A 28 -5.83 12.03 18.40
N LYS A 29 -5.57 11.76 17.12
CA LYS A 29 -5.16 12.78 16.16
C LYS A 29 -6.22 13.88 16.01
N LYS A 30 -7.50 13.54 15.94
CA LYS A 30 -8.60 14.52 15.90
C LYS A 30 -8.59 15.40 17.15
N VAL A 31 -8.43 14.81 18.34
CA VAL A 31 -8.36 15.54 19.61
C VAL A 31 -7.15 16.47 19.62
N PHE A 32 -5.97 15.97 19.25
CA PHE A 32 -4.74 16.75 19.18
C PHE A 32 -4.85 17.95 18.22
N TYR A 33 -5.39 17.75 17.02
CA TYR A 33 -5.56 18.83 16.05
C TYR A 33 -6.58 19.88 16.51
N LYS A 34 -7.67 19.45 17.16
CA LYS A 34 -8.65 20.37 17.75
C LYS A 34 -8.02 21.22 18.86
N LEU A 35 -7.21 20.61 19.73
CA LEU A 35 -6.55 21.29 20.84
C LEU A 35 -5.45 22.25 20.36
N ARG A 36 -4.58 21.81 19.46
CA ARG A 36 -3.39 22.59 19.07
C ARG A 36 -3.67 23.64 17.99
N TYR A 37 -4.48 23.30 16.99
CA TYR A 37 -4.65 24.13 15.79
C TYR A 37 -6.03 24.76 15.67
N LYS A 38 -6.95 24.53 16.63
CA LYS A 38 -8.36 24.98 16.63
C LYS A 38 -9.17 24.63 15.37
N ASN A 39 -8.58 23.86 14.44
CA ASN A 39 -9.23 23.39 13.22
C ASN A 39 -9.98 22.08 13.51
N LYS A 40 -11.17 21.95 12.93
CA LYS A 40 -11.92 20.69 12.98
C LYS A 40 -11.29 19.70 12.01
N TYR A 41 -10.79 18.59 12.56
CA TYR A 41 -10.25 17.46 11.81
C TYR A 41 -11.25 16.30 11.87
N TYR A 42 -11.59 15.72 10.72
CA TYR A 42 -12.48 14.56 10.64
C TYR A 42 -11.71 13.25 10.90
N ILE A 43 -12.38 12.22 11.42
CA ILE A 43 -11.77 10.88 11.59
C ILE A 43 -11.82 10.11 10.27
N PHE A 44 -12.99 10.13 9.63
CA PHE A 44 -13.21 9.54 8.31
C PHE A 44 -13.08 10.62 7.22
N PRO A 45 -12.43 10.32 6.09
CA PRO A 45 -12.39 11.23 4.97
C PRO A 45 -13.80 11.48 4.45
N ARG A 46 -14.11 12.73 4.10
CA ARG A 46 -15.33 13.10 3.37
C ARG A 46 -14.98 13.35 1.92
N PRO A 47 -14.94 12.30 1.07
CA PRO A 47 -14.59 12.47 -0.32
C PRO A 47 -15.60 13.38 -1.01
N SER A 48 -15.10 14.30 -1.84
CA SER A 48 -15.95 15.07 -2.77
C SER A 48 -16.66 14.15 -3.77
N ILE A 49 -17.67 14.64 -4.47
CA ILE A 49 -18.38 13.90 -5.54
C ILE A 49 -17.38 13.31 -6.55
N ASN A 50 -16.37 14.09 -6.94
CA ASN A 50 -15.29 13.61 -7.82
C ASN A 50 -14.48 12.48 -7.17
N GLY A 51 -14.20 12.57 -5.87
CA GLY A 51 -13.54 11.51 -5.11
C GLY A 51 -14.34 10.20 -5.10
N ILE A 52 -15.65 10.29 -4.84
CA ILE A 52 -16.56 9.12 -4.89
C ILE A 52 -16.57 8.50 -6.29
N ALA A 53 -16.65 9.33 -7.35
CA ALA A 53 -16.63 8.85 -8.73
C ALA A 53 -15.32 8.12 -9.08
N TYR A 54 -14.16 8.64 -8.64
CA TYR A 54 -12.88 7.98 -8.87
C TYR A 54 -12.73 6.67 -8.07
N ILE A 55 -13.23 6.62 -6.83
CA ILE A 55 -13.25 5.39 -6.03
C ILE A 55 -14.12 4.33 -6.73
N ALA A 56 -15.33 4.70 -7.16
CA ALA A 56 -16.23 3.81 -7.88
C ALA A 56 -15.62 3.30 -9.20
N MET A 57 -14.91 4.17 -9.94
CA MET A 57 -14.20 3.80 -11.15
C MET A 57 -13.09 2.75 -10.88
N VAL A 58 -12.31 2.91 -9.80
CA VAL A 58 -11.26 1.94 -9.44
C VAL A 58 -11.86 0.60 -9.02
N VAL A 59 -12.93 0.59 -8.22
CA VAL A 59 -13.63 -0.66 -7.85
C VAL A 59 -14.20 -1.34 -9.09
N SER A 60 -14.89 -0.60 -9.96
CA SER A 60 -15.45 -1.14 -11.20
C SER A 60 -14.38 -1.72 -12.13
N LEU A 61 -13.26 -1.02 -12.29
CA LEU A 61 -12.12 -1.51 -13.07
C LEU A 61 -11.56 -2.80 -12.47
N SER A 62 -11.49 -2.86 -11.14
CA SER A 62 -10.96 -4.04 -10.42
C SER A 62 -11.80 -5.28 -10.71
N VAL A 63 -13.11 -5.16 -10.56
CA VAL A 63 -14.06 -6.25 -10.85
C VAL A 63 -14.07 -6.61 -12.33
N ALA A 64 -14.03 -5.62 -13.23
CA ALA A 64 -14.03 -5.85 -14.67
C ALA A 64 -12.79 -6.64 -15.15
N VAL A 65 -11.60 -6.32 -14.62
CA VAL A 65 -10.36 -7.05 -14.97
C VAL A 65 -10.44 -8.50 -14.51
N LEU A 66 -10.98 -8.78 -13.32
CA LEU A 66 -11.16 -10.15 -12.83
C LEU A 66 -12.11 -10.94 -13.72
N LEU A 67 -13.27 -10.35 -14.05
CA LEU A 67 -14.23 -10.98 -14.95
C LEU A 67 -13.62 -11.28 -16.31
N LEU A 68 -12.89 -10.31 -16.87
CA LEU A 68 -12.18 -10.49 -18.13
C LEU A 68 -11.14 -11.62 -18.05
N LEU A 69 -10.39 -11.74 -16.95
CA LEU A 69 -9.48 -12.86 -16.75
C LEU A 69 -10.23 -14.20 -16.70
N THR A 70 -11.37 -14.29 -16.02
CA THR A 70 -12.16 -15.53 -15.96
C THR A 70 -12.70 -15.93 -17.34
N VAL A 71 -13.15 -14.98 -18.14
CA VAL A 71 -13.70 -15.22 -19.48
C VAL A 71 -12.59 -15.59 -20.48
N ILE A 72 -11.51 -14.82 -20.53
CA ILE A 72 -10.40 -15.03 -21.49
C ILE A 72 -9.72 -16.37 -21.26
N THR A 73 -9.64 -16.82 -20.02
CA THR A 73 -8.97 -18.08 -19.68
C THR A 73 -9.89 -19.30 -19.79
N ALA A 74 -11.01 -19.17 -20.52
CA ALA A 74 -12.00 -20.23 -20.71
C ALA A 74 -12.43 -20.87 -19.38
N ASN A 75 -12.68 -20.06 -18.37
CA ASN A 75 -13.01 -20.47 -16.99
C ASN A 75 -11.91 -21.20 -16.21
N ALA A 76 -10.68 -21.34 -16.74
CA ALA A 76 -9.58 -21.95 -16.01
C ALA A 76 -9.25 -21.17 -14.72
N PHE A 77 -9.23 -19.83 -14.79
CA PHE A 77 -9.06 -19.02 -13.58
C PHE A 77 -10.26 -19.15 -12.62
N ALA A 78 -11.48 -19.36 -13.13
CA ALA A 78 -12.63 -19.60 -12.26
C ALA A 78 -12.54 -20.94 -11.52
N VAL A 79 -11.91 -21.96 -12.11
CA VAL A 79 -11.59 -23.22 -11.43
C VAL A 79 -10.47 -23.00 -10.42
N LEU A 80 -9.40 -22.31 -10.82
CA LEU A 80 -8.27 -21.99 -9.94
C LEU A 80 -8.68 -21.15 -8.72
N PHE A 81 -9.58 -20.18 -8.89
CA PHE A 81 -10.12 -19.37 -7.80
C PHE A 81 -11.05 -20.14 -6.87
N ARG A 82 -11.67 -21.22 -7.35
CA ARG A 82 -12.46 -22.13 -6.50
C ARG A 82 -11.58 -23.11 -5.76
N ALA A 83 -10.54 -23.63 -6.40
CA ALA A 83 -9.59 -24.58 -5.81
C ALA A 83 -8.63 -23.89 -4.82
N PHE A 84 -8.17 -22.68 -5.12
CA PHE A 84 -7.21 -21.92 -4.32
C PHE A 84 -7.62 -20.44 -4.23
N PRO A 85 -8.61 -20.10 -3.38
CA PRO A 85 -9.17 -18.75 -3.39
C PRO A 85 -8.15 -17.67 -2.97
N GLY A 86 -7.08 -18.02 -2.25
CA GLY A 86 -5.97 -17.12 -1.96
C GLY A 86 -5.24 -16.58 -3.19
N THR A 87 -5.27 -17.28 -4.32
CA THR A 87 -4.70 -16.79 -5.60
C THR A 87 -5.58 -15.74 -6.27
N ARG A 88 -6.89 -15.77 -6.04
CA ARG A 88 -7.81 -14.71 -6.47
C ARG A 88 -7.44 -13.40 -5.79
N ILE A 89 -7.32 -13.47 -4.46
CA ILE A 89 -7.04 -12.32 -3.60
C ILE A 89 -5.68 -11.67 -3.90
N THR A 90 -4.65 -12.43 -4.30
CA THR A 90 -3.37 -11.82 -4.70
C THR A 90 -3.49 -10.98 -5.96
N ILE A 91 -4.29 -11.43 -6.93
CA ILE A 91 -4.55 -10.70 -8.18
C ILE A 91 -5.41 -9.48 -7.92
N GLU A 92 -6.51 -9.63 -7.17
CA GLU A 92 -7.35 -8.52 -6.70
C GLU A 92 -6.54 -7.48 -5.93
N GLY A 93 -5.61 -7.97 -5.11
CA GLY A 93 -4.71 -7.19 -4.28
C GLY A 93 -3.90 -6.16 -5.07
N ILE A 94 -3.57 -6.41 -6.35
CA ILE A 94 -2.86 -5.43 -7.20
C ILE A 94 -3.66 -4.14 -7.33
N LEU A 95 -4.95 -4.27 -7.66
CA LEU A 95 -5.82 -3.12 -7.92
C LEU A 95 -6.23 -2.45 -6.62
N ILE A 96 -6.45 -3.22 -5.56
CA ILE A 96 -6.68 -2.70 -4.21
C ILE A 96 -5.47 -1.90 -3.70
N LYS A 97 -4.24 -2.37 -3.92
CA LYS A 97 -3.00 -1.64 -3.56
C LYS A 97 -2.91 -0.31 -4.30
N ILE A 98 -3.25 -0.28 -5.59
CA ILE A 98 -3.28 0.97 -6.37
C ILE A 98 -4.34 1.92 -5.79
N GLY A 99 -5.54 1.41 -5.50
CA GLY A 99 -6.61 2.18 -4.86
C GLY A 99 -6.19 2.81 -3.52
N GLY A 100 -5.59 2.02 -2.62
CA GLY A 100 -5.09 2.54 -1.35
C GLY A 100 -3.97 3.57 -1.53
N LEU A 101 -3.01 3.34 -2.43
CA LEU A 101 -1.95 4.30 -2.76
C LEU A 101 -2.49 5.64 -3.30
N LEU A 102 -3.64 5.63 -3.97
CA LEU A 102 -4.26 6.83 -4.52
C LEU A 102 -5.08 7.58 -3.47
N PHE A 103 -5.93 6.87 -2.75
CA PHE A 103 -6.99 7.48 -1.95
C PHE A 103 -6.72 7.47 -0.44
N GLY A 104 -5.77 6.68 0.06
CA GLY A 104 -5.42 6.60 1.50
C GLY A 104 -6.01 5.38 2.23
N PRO A 105 -5.70 5.20 3.53
CA PRO A 105 -6.00 3.99 4.30
C PRO A 105 -7.49 3.69 4.43
N PHE A 106 -8.30 4.67 4.86
CA PHE A 106 -9.74 4.44 5.08
C PHE A 106 -10.48 4.10 3.79
N THR A 107 -10.25 4.88 2.74
CA THR A 107 -10.80 4.60 1.41
C THR A 107 -10.24 3.31 0.81
N GLY A 108 -8.97 2.98 1.10
CA GLY A 108 -8.36 1.72 0.69
C GLY A 108 -9.07 0.51 1.31
N ILE A 109 -9.43 0.57 2.58
CA ILE A 109 -10.26 -0.46 3.25
C ILE A 109 -11.59 -0.64 2.53
N PHE A 110 -12.28 0.46 2.22
CA PHE A 110 -13.55 0.42 1.49
C PHE A 110 -13.38 -0.16 0.08
N ILE A 111 -12.31 0.19 -0.64
CA ILE A 111 -12.01 -0.37 -1.96
C ILE A 111 -11.80 -1.88 -1.85
N GLY A 112 -10.99 -2.34 -0.90
CA GLY A 112 -10.77 -3.78 -0.66
C GLY A 112 -12.06 -4.53 -0.34
N LEU A 113 -12.85 -3.99 0.59
CA LEU A 113 -14.16 -4.54 0.99
C LEU A 113 -15.11 -4.70 -0.21
N LEU A 114 -15.29 -3.64 -0.99
CA LEU A 114 -16.21 -3.65 -2.12
C LEU A 114 -15.70 -4.54 -3.25
N THR A 115 -14.38 -4.57 -3.47
CA THR A 115 -13.77 -5.35 -4.55
C THR A 115 -13.96 -6.84 -4.29
N ASP A 116 -13.70 -7.32 -3.07
CA ASP A 116 -13.85 -8.75 -2.74
C ASP A 116 -15.33 -9.20 -2.71
N ILE A 117 -16.25 -8.40 -2.16
CA ILE A 117 -17.68 -8.74 -2.19
C ILE A 117 -18.19 -8.83 -3.63
N LEU A 118 -17.89 -7.81 -4.45
CA LEU A 118 -18.35 -7.78 -5.83
C LEU A 118 -17.68 -8.87 -6.66
N SER A 119 -16.40 -9.17 -6.44
CA SER A 119 -15.73 -10.24 -7.17
C SER A 119 -16.29 -11.61 -6.81
N VAL A 120 -16.56 -11.88 -5.53
CA VAL A 120 -17.20 -13.13 -5.08
C VAL A 120 -18.56 -13.31 -5.74
N VAL A 121 -19.40 -12.28 -5.69
CA VAL A 121 -20.75 -12.31 -6.29
C VAL A 121 -20.68 -12.55 -7.80
N MET A 122 -19.76 -11.88 -8.49
CA MET A 122 -19.71 -11.90 -9.97
C MET A 122 -18.93 -13.08 -10.54
N THR A 123 -17.99 -13.66 -9.80
CA THR A 123 -17.19 -14.83 -10.23
C THR A 123 -17.71 -16.16 -9.69
N ALA A 124 -18.81 -16.15 -8.92
CA ALA A 124 -19.32 -17.30 -8.17
C ALA A 124 -18.23 -17.98 -7.30
N GLY A 125 -17.35 -17.16 -6.73
CA GLY A 125 -16.26 -17.62 -5.87
C GLY A 125 -16.75 -18.03 -4.48
N ILE A 126 -15.95 -18.81 -3.77
CA ILE A 126 -16.23 -19.13 -2.35
C ILE A 126 -15.95 -17.87 -1.52
N PHE A 127 -16.93 -17.48 -0.70
CA PHE A 127 -16.75 -16.43 0.29
C PHE A 127 -16.02 -16.99 1.52
N HIS A 128 -14.92 -16.36 1.90
CA HIS A 128 -14.20 -16.69 3.12
C HIS A 128 -13.82 -15.41 3.87
N TYR A 129 -14.15 -15.35 5.15
CA TYR A 129 -13.95 -14.17 5.99
C TYR A 129 -12.48 -13.75 6.08
N GLY A 130 -11.54 -14.70 6.07
CA GLY A 130 -10.11 -14.41 6.11
C GLY A 130 -9.61 -13.69 4.85
N TYR A 131 -10.12 -14.08 3.69
CA TYR A 131 -9.79 -13.44 2.41
C TYR A 131 -10.43 -12.05 2.28
N PHE A 132 -11.66 -11.90 2.77
CA PHE A 132 -12.32 -10.62 2.88
C PHE A 132 -11.52 -9.62 3.74
N ILE A 133 -11.02 -10.07 4.90
CA ILE A 133 -10.15 -9.27 5.77
C ILE A 133 -8.79 -9.00 5.12
N SER A 134 -8.24 -9.96 4.38
CA SER A 134 -7.02 -9.78 3.58
C SER A 134 -7.16 -8.68 2.55
N ALA A 135 -8.28 -8.64 1.82
CA ALA A 135 -8.58 -7.59 0.86
C ALA A 135 -8.65 -6.21 1.53
N MET A 136 -9.31 -6.10 2.68
CA MET A 136 -9.34 -4.85 3.46
C MET A 136 -7.94 -4.43 3.91
N ALA A 137 -7.12 -5.37 4.37
CA ALA A 137 -5.77 -5.12 4.87
C ALA A 137 -4.80 -4.70 3.76
N TYR A 138 -4.94 -5.26 2.54
CA TYR A 138 -4.21 -4.78 1.36
C TYR A 138 -4.46 -3.29 1.09
N GLY A 139 -5.72 -2.87 1.14
CA GLY A 139 -6.13 -1.48 0.95
C GLY A 139 -5.62 -0.57 2.07
N LEU A 140 -5.61 -1.07 3.30
CA LEU A 140 -5.13 -0.34 4.46
C LEU A 140 -3.63 -0.07 4.42
N LEU A 141 -2.81 -1.12 4.24
CA LEU A 141 -1.34 -1.02 4.21
C LEU A 141 -0.86 -0.14 3.05
N SER A 142 -1.43 -0.31 1.87
CA SER A 142 -1.15 0.56 0.72
C SER A 142 -1.54 2.03 0.98
N GLY A 143 -2.66 2.26 1.66
CA GLY A 143 -3.09 3.59 2.08
C GLY A 143 -2.19 4.23 3.15
N LEU A 144 -1.62 3.46 4.08
CA LEU A 144 -0.64 3.99 5.03
C LEU A 144 0.57 4.59 4.30
N ILE A 145 0.98 4.02 3.18
CA ILE A 145 2.08 4.56 2.36
C ILE A 145 1.66 5.86 1.68
N LYS A 146 0.41 5.99 1.23
CA LYS A 146 -0.11 7.30 0.78
C LYS A 146 -0.03 8.33 1.89
N THR A 147 -0.29 7.95 3.14
CA THR A 147 -0.14 8.86 4.28
C THR A 147 1.33 9.30 4.45
N ILE A 148 2.30 8.40 4.26
CA ILE A 148 3.74 8.74 4.25
C ILE A 148 4.08 9.71 3.11
N VAL A 149 3.56 9.47 1.90
CA VAL A 149 3.75 10.38 0.75
C VAL A 149 3.18 11.77 1.06
N THR A 150 1.97 11.84 1.60
CA THR A 150 1.33 13.13 1.95
C THR A 150 2.06 13.85 3.09
N TYR A 151 2.49 13.13 4.13
CA TYR A 151 3.19 13.71 5.28
C TYR A 151 4.61 14.18 4.93
N SER A 152 5.28 13.49 4.00
CA SER A 152 6.57 13.92 3.47
C SER A 152 6.47 15.20 2.63
N SER A 153 5.25 15.69 2.32
CA SER A 153 5.01 16.90 1.53
C SER A 153 5.75 16.88 0.19
N ASN A 154 5.83 15.70 -0.44
CA ASN A 154 6.61 15.45 -1.66
C ASN A 154 8.12 15.72 -1.54
N ASN A 155 8.64 15.94 -0.32
CA ASN A 155 10.08 16.03 -0.09
C ASN A 155 10.68 14.62 -0.06
N LYS A 156 11.54 14.35 -1.04
CA LYS A 156 12.19 13.05 -1.25
C LYS A 156 12.96 12.57 -0.04
N PHE A 157 13.66 13.47 0.66
CA PHE A 157 14.45 13.12 1.84
C PHE A 157 13.56 12.66 3.01
N LYS A 158 12.51 13.44 3.30
CA LYS A 158 11.54 13.08 4.34
C LYS A 158 10.83 11.78 4.00
N PHE A 159 10.47 11.58 2.74
CA PHE A 159 9.87 10.34 2.25
C PHE A 159 10.79 9.14 2.49
N SER A 160 12.06 9.24 2.08
CA SER A 160 13.05 8.16 2.31
C SER A 160 13.13 7.77 3.77
N ILE A 161 13.28 8.73 4.69
CA ILE A 161 13.35 8.45 6.15
C ILE A 161 12.09 7.73 6.64
N TYR A 162 10.90 8.28 6.38
CA TYR A 162 9.65 7.68 6.87
C TYR A 162 9.39 6.30 6.26
N SER A 163 9.73 6.10 4.98
CA SER A 163 9.61 4.79 4.32
C SER A 163 10.59 3.77 4.89
N THR A 164 11.82 4.16 5.23
CA THR A 164 12.80 3.27 5.88
C THR A 164 12.32 2.86 7.26
N ILE A 165 11.84 3.80 8.09
CA ILE A 165 11.29 3.49 9.42
C ILE A 165 10.13 2.52 9.29
N PHE A 166 9.20 2.76 8.35
CA PHE A 166 8.06 1.89 8.12
C PHE A 166 8.48 0.46 7.72
N LEU A 167 9.45 0.31 6.81
CA LEU A 167 9.98 -1.00 6.42
C LEU A 167 10.70 -1.71 7.57
N ILE A 168 11.46 -1.00 8.41
CA ILE A 168 12.12 -1.58 9.59
C ILE A 168 11.07 -2.10 10.58
N VAL A 169 10.00 -1.34 10.83
CA VAL A 169 8.91 -1.79 11.71
C VAL A 169 8.29 -3.09 11.18
N ILE A 170 8.02 -3.17 9.88
CA ILE A 170 7.48 -4.40 9.27
C ILE A 170 8.47 -5.57 9.40
N LEU A 171 9.76 -5.33 9.16
CA LEU A 171 10.78 -6.37 9.31
C LEU A 171 10.84 -6.91 10.75
N VAL A 172 10.83 -6.02 11.74
CA VAL A 172 10.85 -6.38 13.16
C VAL A 172 9.60 -7.18 13.54
N LEU A 173 8.41 -6.73 13.12
CA LEU A 173 7.16 -7.46 13.36
C LEU A 173 7.19 -8.86 12.72
N SER A 174 7.71 -8.97 11.50
CA SER A 174 7.85 -10.25 10.79
C SER A 174 8.85 -11.17 11.49
N PHE A 175 9.95 -10.63 12.01
CA PHE A 175 10.92 -11.39 12.78
C PHE A 175 10.31 -11.97 14.07
N PHE A 176 9.59 -11.16 14.85
CA PHE A 176 8.90 -11.64 16.05
C PHE A 176 7.88 -12.74 15.71
N TYR A 177 7.17 -12.59 14.60
CA TYR A 177 6.24 -13.61 14.12
C TYR A 177 6.95 -14.92 13.74
N PHE A 178 8.04 -14.87 12.96
CA PHE A 178 8.77 -16.08 12.60
C PHE A 178 9.38 -16.77 13.82
N TYR A 179 9.83 -16.00 14.80
CA TYR A 179 10.33 -16.52 16.07
C TYR A 179 9.23 -17.23 16.87
N SER A 180 8.02 -16.65 16.94
CA SER A 180 6.91 -17.23 17.71
C SER A 180 6.39 -18.53 17.10
N VAL A 181 6.36 -18.65 15.77
CA VAL A 181 5.90 -19.87 15.08
C VAL A 181 6.88 -21.04 15.25
N SER A 182 8.08 -20.81 15.79
CA SER A 182 9.06 -21.86 16.18
C SER A 182 9.25 -22.92 15.09
N PHE A 183 9.81 -22.52 13.94
CA PHE A 183 10.27 -23.45 12.90
C PHE A 183 11.52 -24.22 13.36
N ASN A 184 11.38 -25.03 14.41
CA ASN A 184 12.46 -25.83 15.00
C ASN A 184 12.76 -27.09 14.18
N HIS A 185 11.91 -27.41 13.21
CA HIS A 185 12.13 -28.48 12.24
C HIS A 185 12.11 -27.93 10.82
N PRO A 186 12.99 -28.43 9.92
CA PRO A 186 12.95 -28.08 8.52
C PRO A 186 11.58 -28.41 7.93
N ILE A 187 11.00 -27.46 7.19
CA ILE A 187 9.75 -27.69 6.48
C ILE A 187 10.06 -28.57 5.28
N LYS A 188 9.57 -29.81 5.29
CA LYS A 188 9.64 -30.72 4.14
C LYS A 188 8.42 -30.51 3.26
N LEU A 189 8.64 -29.94 2.09
CA LEU A 189 7.60 -29.86 1.06
C LEU A 189 7.52 -31.21 0.35
N ASN A 190 6.61 -32.07 0.79
CA ASN A 190 6.25 -33.30 0.06
C ASN A 190 5.32 -32.96 -1.11
N PHE A 191 5.80 -32.15 -2.05
CA PHE A 191 5.20 -32.11 -3.40
C PHE A 191 5.77 -33.28 -4.21
N PHE A 192 5.21 -33.56 -5.39
CA PHE A 192 5.68 -34.60 -6.33
C PHE A 192 7.16 -34.48 -6.75
N ILE A 193 7.90 -33.50 -6.23
CA ILE A 193 9.31 -33.20 -6.45
C ILE A 193 9.94 -32.93 -5.08
N ASP A 194 11.05 -33.59 -4.76
CA ASP A 194 11.85 -33.31 -3.55
C ASP A 194 12.39 -31.87 -3.62
N LEU A 195 11.73 -30.97 -2.88
CA LEU A 195 12.15 -29.58 -2.76
C LEU A 195 13.14 -29.42 -1.60
N PRO A 196 14.07 -28.44 -1.69
CA PRO A 196 15.03 -28.19 -0.62
C PRO A 196 14.33 -27.82 0.68
N GLU A 197 14.82 -28.39 1.79
CA GLU A 197 14.32 -28.12 3.13
C GLU A 197 14.47 -26.63 3.47
N ILE A 198 13.36 -25.97 3.80
CA ILE A 198 13.39 -24.56 4.19
C ILE A 198 13.68 -24.47 5.69
N THR A 199 14.86 -23.94 6.01
CA THR A 199 15.29 -23.72 7.40
C THR A 199 14.95 -22.31 7.87
N PHE A 200 14.81 -22.13 9.18
CA PHE A 200 14.54 -20.82 9.80
C PHE A 200 15.58 -19.75 9.43
N THR A 201 16.86 -20.14 9.35
CA THR A 201 17.97 -19.26 8.95
C THR A 201 17.82 -18.80 7.49
N MET A 202 17.34 -19.66 6.59
CA MET A 202 17.02 -19.28 5.21
C MET A 202 15.88 -18.27 5.16
N ILE A 203 14.81 -18.46 5.93
CA ILE A 203 13.68 -17.53 5.96
C ILE A 203 14.14 -16.13 6.42
N ILE A 204 14.82 -16.06 7.56
CA ILE A 204 15.32 -14.77 8.09
C ILE A 204 16.28 -14.12 7.10
N SER A 205 17.21 -14.88 6.52
CA SER A 205 18.20 -14.32 5.59
C SER A 205 17.54 -13.77 4.33
N ILE A 206 16.50 -14.44 3.78
CA ILE A 206 15.71 -13.93 2.65
C ILE A 206 15.06 -12.59 3.01
N PHE A 207 14.38 -12.51 4.16
CA PHE A 207 13.69 -11.29 4.58
C PHE A 207 14.66 -10.14 4.87
N ILE A 208 15.71 -10.36 5.66
CA ILE A 208 16.72 -9.34 5.96
C ILE A 208 17.40 -8.85 4.68
N SER A 209 17.78 -9.76 3.78
CA SER A 209 18.44 -9.40 2.53
C SER A 209 17.53 -8.55 1.65
N PHE A 210 16.26 -8.93 1.51
CA PHE A 210 15.33 -8.23 0.63
C PHE A 210 14.90 -6.86 1.17
N PHE A 211 14.68 -6.75 2.49
CA PHE A 211 14.39 -5.45 3.13
C PHE A 211 15.59 -4.52 3.05
N SER A 212 16.80 -5.03 3.31
CA SER A 212 18.04 -4.25 3.19
C SER A 212 18.28 -3.78 1.75
N LEU A 213 18.09 -4.65 0.76
CA LEU A 213 18.18 -4.31 -0.66
C LEU A 213 17.18 -3.21 -1.03
N THR A 214 15.94 -3.29 -0.53
CA THR A 214 14.91 -2.29 -0.81
C THR A 214 15.24 -0.93 -0.21
N ILE A 215 15.68 -0.92 1.05
CA ILE A 215 16.14 0.31 1.71
C ILE A 215 17.31 0.90 0.90
N GLY A 216 18.26 0.06 0.48
CA GLY A 216 19.34 0.44 -0.43
C GLY A 216 18.84 1.08 -1.72
N ILE A 217 17.86 0.49 -2.39
CA ILE A 217 17.25 1.02 -3.61
C ILE A 217 16.62 2.40 -3.37
N ILE A 218 15.88 2.58 -2.28
CA ILE A 218 15.24 3.87 -1.95
C ILE A 218 16.29 4.96 -1.77
N TRP A 219 17.35 4.68 -1.00
CA TRP A 219 18.43 5.63 -0.76
C TRP A 219 19.28 5.88 -2.02
N LEU A 220 19.51 4.86 -2.85
CA LEU A 220 20.17 5.00 -4.14
C LEU A 220 19.36 5.92 -5.08
N PHE A 221 18.05 5.70 -5.20
CA PHE A 221 17.17 6.55 -6.01
C PHE A 221 17.13 7.99 -5.50
N TYR A 222 17.13 8.17 -4.17
CA TYR A 222 17.24 9.48 -3.55
C TYR A 222 18.57 10.15 -3.93
N PHE A 223 19.69 9.44 -3.78
CA PHE A 223 21.02 9.97 -4.08
C PHE A 223 21.18 10.35 -5.55
N ILE A 224 20.70 9.51 -6.48
CA ILE A 224 20.68 9.81 -7.92
C ILE A 224 19.85 11.07 -8.18
N SER A 225 18.66 11.17 -7.57
CA SER A 225 17.81 12.34 -7.72
C SER A 225 18.45 13.61 -7.15
N TRP A 226 19.14 13.51 -6.01
CA TRP A 226 19.80 14.63 -5.36
C TRP A 226 21.01 15.12 -6.17
N ARG A 227 21.87 14.20 -6.63
CA ARG A 227 23.03 14.52 -7.48
C ARG A 227 22.59 15.19 -8.79
N ARG A 228 21.50 14.73 -9.40
CA ARG A 228 20.92 15.36 -10.60
C ARG A 228 20.46 16.79 -10.32
N GLN A 229 19.83 17.06 -9.17
CA GLN A 229 19.41 18.43 -8.81
C GLN A 229 20.61 19.34 -8.57
N MET A 230 21.66 18.86 -7.92
CA MET A 230 22.93 19.58 -7.75
C MET A 230 23.58 19.94 -9.09
N LEU A 231 23.64 18.99 -10.04
CA LEU A 231 24.21 19.22 -11.36
C LEU A 231 23.40 20.25 -12.17
N LEU A 232 22.07 20.17 -12.13
CA LEU A 232 21.21 21.14 -12.81
C LEU A 232 21.35 22.56 -12.23
N LYS A 233 21.53 22.68 -10.91
CA LYS A 233 21.84 23.98 -10.27
C LYS A 233 23.16 24.56 -10.74
N LYS A 234 24.20 23.74 -10.91
CA LYS A 234 25.50 24.18 -11.43
C LYS A 234 25.45 24.62 -12.90
N LEU A 235 24.64 23.95 -13.72
CA LEU A 235 24.57 24.21 -15.16
C LEU A 235 23.70 25.42 -15.53
N ASN A 236 22.61 25.68 -14.79
CA ASN A 236 21.72 26.82 -15.05
C ASN A 236 21.32 27.55 -13.75
N PRO A 237 22.25 28.30 -13.13
CA PRO A 237 21.99 29.00 -11.87
C PRO A 237 20.83 30.02 -11.97
N SER A 238 20.62 30.62 -13.14
CA SER A 238 19.54 31.60 -13.39
C SER A 238 18.11 31.01 -13.38
N THR A 239 17.95 29.69 -13.55
CA THR A 239 16.63 29.02 -13.49
C THR A 239 16.26 28.49 -12.11
N PHE A 240 17.20 28.54 -11.14
CA PHE A 240 17.02 27.98 -9.80
C PHE A 240 16.89 29.04 -8.69
N GLY A 241 16.79 30.32 -9.08
CA GLY A 241 16.41 31.41 -8.19
C GLY A 241 14.93 31.29 -7.77
N GLU A 242 14.71 31.36 -6.47
CA GLU A 242 13.41 31.35 -5.78
C GLU A 242 12.56 30.08 -5.86
N GLY A 243 12.79 29.22 -4.87
CA GLY A 243 11.73 28.50 -4.18
C GLY A 243 11.32 27.17 -4.81
N ASN A 244 11.03 26.20 -3.94
CA ASN A 244 10.43 24.89 -4.21
C ASN A 244 9.01 24.97 -4.82
N ASN A 245 8.73 25.91 -5.71
CA ASN A 245 7.47 26.00 -6.44
C ASN A 245 7.50 25.06 -7.66
N ILE A 246 7.37 23.75 -7.35
CA ILE A 246 7.14 22.66 -8.30
C ILE A 246 5.84 22.88 -9.14
N ASN A 247 5.06 23.93 -8.84
CA ASN A 247 3.81 24.29 -9.50
C ASN A 247 3.91 25.51 -10.44
N LYS A 248 5.10 25.94 -10.89
CA LYS A 248 5.18 26.95 -11.95
C LYS A 248 4.67 26.29 -13.25
N ILE A 249 3.44 26.65 -13.65
CA ILE A 249 2.80 26.16 -14.87
C ILE A 249 3.63 26.66 -16.05
N GLU A 250 4.51 25.81 -16.58
CA GLU A 250 5.22 26.11 -17.82
C GLU A 250 4.25 25.94 -18.99
N TYR A 251 4.01 27.04 -19.69
CA TYR A 251 3.34 27.02 -20.99
C TYR A 251 4.38 26.74 -22.08
N THR A 252 4.06 25.91 -23.07
CA THR A 252 4.89 25.80 -24.28
C THR A 252 4.85 27.11 -25.06
N LYS A 253 5.81 27.35 -25.95
CA LYS A 253 5.77 28.49 -26.91
C LYS A 253 4.48 28.53 -27.74
N SER A 254 3.71 27.44 -27.78
CA SER A 254 2.41 27.29 -28.44
C SER A 254 1.19 27.48 -27.51
N GLY A 255 1.37 27.99 -26.29
CA GLY A 255 0.27 28.24 -25.34
C GLY A 255 -0.36 26.99 -24.70
N LYS A 256 0.13 25.78 -25.01
CA LYS A 256 -0.35 24.54 -24.39
C LYS A 256 0.29 24.35 -23.02
N ARG A 257 -0.51 24.05 -22.00
CA ARG A 257 -0.01 23.69 -20.65
C ARG A 257 0.91 22.48 -20.77
N LYS A 258 2.18 22.58 -20.34
CA LYS A 258 3.04 21.39 -20.21
C LYS A 258 2.40 20.45 -19.19
N LYS A 259 2.27 19.18 -19.55
CA LYS A 259 1.89 18.13 -18.59
C LYS A 259 2.86 18.19 -17.41
N PRO A 260 2.38 18.14 -16.15
CA PRO A 260 3.27 18.09 -15.00
C PRO A 260 4.19 16.88 -15.16
N LYS A 261 5.51 17.10 -15.17
CA LYS A 261 6.48 16.01 -15.20
C LYS A 261 6.32 15.23 -13.91
N THR A 262 5.90 13.97 -14.02
CA THR A 262 5.85 13.06 -12.89
C THR A 262 7.24 12.82 -12.36
N ASP A 263 7.41 13.04 -11.06
CA ASP A 263 8.66 12.74 -10.40
C ASP A 263 8.76 11.22 -10.24
N LYS A 264 9.60 10.58 -11.07
CA LYS A 264 9.79 9.13 -11.07
C LYS A 264 10.10 8.56 -9.68
N PHE A 265 10.75 9.34 -8.80
CA PHE A 265 11.01 8.96 -7.42
C PHE A 265 9.70 8.82 -6.62
N LEU A 266 8.81 9.81 -6.70
CA LEU A 266 7.54 9.84 -5.98
C LEU A 266 6.47 8.90 -6.56
N THR A 267 6.76 8.24 -7.67
CA THR A 267 5.92 7.16 -8.21
C THR A 267 6.50 5.77 -7.94
N PHE A 268 7.81 5.60 -8.17
CA PHE A 268 8.47 4.29 -8.01
C PHE A 268 8.65 3.88 -6.55
N CYS A 269 9.18 4.77 -5.70
CA CYS A 269 9.51 4.42 -4.32
C CYS A 269 8.26 4.11 -3.46
N PRO A 270 7.12 4.82 -3.59
CA PRO A 270 5.89 4.39 -2.92
C PRO A 270 5.38 3.03 -3.41
N ALA A 271 5.50 2.73 -4.71
CA ALA A 271 5.07 1.45 -5.27
C ALA A 271 5.89 0.29 -4.68
N ILE A 272 7.23 0.38 -4.66
CA ILE A 272 8.07 -0.71 -4.13
C ILE A 272 7.87 -0.93 -2.63
N VAL A 273 7.77 0.14 -1.84
CA VAL A 273 7.44 0.06 -0.40
C VAL A 273 6.08 -0.61 -0.21
N CYS A 274 5.10 -0.30 -1.07
CA CYS A 274 3.77 -0.87 -1.03
C CYS A 274 3.76 -2.35 -1.33
N VAL A 275 4.47 -2.77 -2.36
CA VAL A 275 4.57 -4.19 -2.70
C VAL A 275 5.19 -4.95 -1.55
N ILE A 276 6.35 -4.53 -1.05
CA ILE A 276 7.06 -5.29 -0.01
C ILE A 276 6.28 -5.39 1.29
N ALA A 277 5.69 -4.28 1.75
CA ALA A 277 4.89 -4.27 2.95
C ALA A 277 3.70 -5.25 2.87
N ASN A 278 2.99 -5.23 1.74
CA ASN A 278 1.81 -6.06 1.53
C ASN A 278 2.16 -7.53 1.27
N GLU A 279 3.21 -7.80 0.49
CA GLU A 279 3.67 -9.17 0.27
C GLU A 279 4.18 -9.80 1.56
N THR A 280 4.84 -9.03 2.43
CA THR A 280 5.32 -9.55 3.72
C THR A 280 4.18 -9.86 4.67
N ILE A 281 3.34 -8.87 4.99
CA ILE A 281 2.32 -9.00 6.04
C ILE A 281 1.12 -9.81 5.57
N ILE A 282 0.60 -9.52 4.37
CA ILE A 282 -0.63 -10.15 3.90
C ILE A 282 -0.33 -11.44 3.18
N ASN A 283 0.54 -11.39 2.16
CA ASN A 283 0.78 -12.57 1.34
C ASN A 283 1.50 -13.65 2.13
N THR A 284 2.66 -13.36 2.72
CA THR A 284 3.48 -14.41 3.37
C THR A 284 3.01 -14.77 4.78
N ILE A 285 2.56 -13.82 5.58
CA ILE A 285 2.19 -14.11 6.98
C ILE A 285 0.71 -14.47 7.11
N MET A 286 -0.20 -13.65 6.56
CA MET A 286 -1.63 -13.78 6.87
C MET A 286 -2.35 -14.84 6.03
N MET A 287 -2.12 -14.87 4.72
CA MET A 287 -2.87 -15.76 3.83
C MET A 287 -2.66 -17.26 4.05
N PRO A 288 -1.46 -17.79 4.41
CA PRO A 288 -1.28 -19.22 4.64
C PRO A 288 -2.25 -19.81 5.67
N PHE A 289 -2.67 -19.04 6.66
CA PHE A 289 -3.68 -19.48 7.62
C PHE A 289 -5.02 -19.74 6.97
N PHE A 290 -5.45 -18.85 6.10
CA PHE A 290 -6.72 -18.98 5.40
C PHE A 290 -6.68 -20.03 4.28
N ASP A 291 -5.52 -20.20 3.66
CA ASP A 291 -5.33 -21.28 2.67
C ASP A 291 -5.34 -22.66 3.35
N ALA A 292 -4.77 -22.78 4.54
CA ALA A 292 -4.79 -24.02 5.33
C ALA A 292 -6.21 -24.41 5.77
N ASP A 293 -7.07 -23.43 6.09
CA ASP A 293 -8.47 -23.71 6.46
C ASP A 293 -9.30 -24.29 5.31
N LEU A 294 -8.94 -24.00 4.06
CA LEU A 294 -9.71 -24.35 2.87
C LEU A 294 -9.09 -25.47 2.04
N SER A 295 -7.93 -25.99 2.45
CA SER A 295 -7.21 -27.03 1.73
C SER A 295 -6.78 -28.15 2.65
N THR A 296 -6.32 -29.26 2.06
CA THR A 296 -5.77 -30.39 2.81
C THR A 296 -4.33 -30.16 3.26
N LEU A 297 -3.69 -29.07 2.81
CA LEU A 297 -2.30 -28.76 3.13
C LEU A 297 -2.20 -28.02 4.48
N GLN A 298 -1.11 -28.26 5.20
CA GLN A 298 -0.89 -27.59 6.48
C GLN A 298 -0.43 -26.15 6.28
N TYR A 299 -0.58 -25.33 7.33
CA TYR A 299 -0.09 -23.95 7.35
C TYR A 299 1.39 -23.86 6.93
N THR A 300 2.23 -24.79 7.39
CA THR A 300 3.67 -24.82 7.08
C THR A 300 3.94 -24.98 5.59
N ASP A 301 3.13 -25.76 4.89
CA ASP A 301 3.27 -26.02 3.46
C ASP A 301 2.91 -24.75 2.66
N TRP A 302 1.78 -24.12 3.00
CA TRP A 302 1.38 -22.86 2.39
C TRP A 302 2.35 -21.73 2.66
N PHE A 303 2.85 -21.65 3.89
CA PHE A 303 3.86 -20.68 4.27
C PHE A 303 5.15 -20.87 3.46
N ALA A 304 5.62 -22.11 3.31
CA ALA A 304 6.79 -22.46 2.51
C ALA A 304 6.59 -22.11 1.01
N ILE A 305 5.43 -22.44 0.43
CA ILE A 305 5.08 -22.06 -0.94
C ILE A 305 5.15 -20.54 -1.11
N ARG A 306 4.57 -19.78 -0.16
CA ARG A 306 4.54 -18.31 -0.25
C ARG A 306 5.91 -17.67 -0.02
N ILE A 307 6.79 -18.28 0.77
CA ILE A 307 8.21 -17.86 0.86
C ILE A 307 8.92 -18.08 -0.47
N LEU A 308 8.76 -19.25 -1.09
CA LEU A 308 9.39 -19.55 -2.38
C LEU A 308 8.90 -18.60 -3.48
N LEU A 309 7.61 -18.27 -3.46
CA LEU A 309 6.99 -17.33 -4.38
C LEU A 309 7.20 -15.85 -4.00
N PHE A 310 7.81 -15.53 -2.86
CA PHE A 310 7.92 -14.16 -2.37
C PHE A 310 8.61 -13.22 -3.36
N ILE A 311 9.79 -13.60 -3.86
CA ILE A 311 10.55 -12.79 -4.82
C ILE A 311 9.81 -12.68 -6.17
N PRO A 312 9.37 -13.78 -6.81
CA PRO A 312 8.55 -13.70 -8.02
C PRO A 312 7.32 -12.80 -7.87
N MET A 313 6.61 -12.90 -6.75
CA MET A 313 5.41 -12.12 -6.49
C MET A 313 5.71 -10.62 -6.34
N ILE A 314 6.83 -10.25 -5.72
CA ILE A 314 7.23 -8.84 -5.64
C ILE A 314 7.50 -8.28 -7.04
N VAL A 315 8.24 -9.02 -7.87
CA VAL A 315 8.52 -8.62 -9.25
C VAL A 315 7.22 -8.49 -10.05
N PHE A 316 6.36 -9.50 -9.98
CA PHE A 316 5.06 -9.51 -10.65
C PHE A 316 4.21 -8.30 -10.24
N ASN A 317 4.03 -8.06 -8.94
CA ASN A 317 3.29 -6.90 -8.44
C ASN A 317 3.90 -5.58 -8.92
N MET A 318 5.22 -5.44 -8.93
CA MET A 318 5.88 -4.22 -9.39
C MET A 318 5.67 -3.94 -10.88
N VAL A 319 5.64 -4.99 -11.72
CA VAL A 319 5.38 -4.87 -13.16
C VAL A 319 3.99 -4.26 -13.44
N PHE A 320 2.99 -4.55 -12.61
CA PHE A 320 1.64 -3.98 -12.80
C PHE A 320 1.43 -2.67 -12.03
N ILE A 321 1.81 -2.62 -10.75
CA ILE A 321 1.50 -1.48 -9.88
C ILE A 321 2.25 -0.23 -10.34
N TYR A 322 3.54 -0.33 -10.67
CA TYR A 322 4.32 0.86 -11.02
C TYR A 322 3.82 1.56 -12.30
N PRO A 323 3.62 0.88 -13.44
CA PRO A 323 3.11 1.54 -14.65
C PRO A 323 1.73 2.12 -14.44
N VAL A 324 0.79 1.37 -13.86
CA VAL A 324 -0.58 1.84 -13.63
C VAL A 324 -0.57 3.04 -12.69
N TYR A 325 0.13 2.96 -11.56
CA TYR A 325 0.23 4.09 -10.62
C TYR A 325 0.88 5.32 -11.26
N SER A 326 1.92 5.15 -12.09
CA SER A 326 2.60 6.26 -12.77
C SER A 326 1.70 7.00 -13.77
N ILE A 327 0.75 6.29 -14.39
CA ILE A 327 -0.20 6.84 -15.37
C ILE A 327 -1.41 7.45 -14.65
N VAL A 328 -1.94 6.79 -13.63
CA VAL A 328 -3.21 7.15 -12.99
C VAL A 328 -3.02 8.23 -11.93
N ALA A 329 -1.99 8.15 -11.09
CA ALA A 329 -1.76 9.11 -10.00
C ALA A 329 -1.72 10.60 -10.44
N PRO A 330 -1.16 10.96 -11.60
CA PRO A 330 -1.15 12.34 -12.08
C PRO A 330 -2.49 12.81 -12.67
N LEU A 331 -3.31 11.87 -13.15
CA LEU A 331 -4.62 12.16 -13.73
C LEU A 331 -5.65 12.44 -12.64
N ILE A 332 -5.53 11.75 -11.50
CA ILE A 332 -6.39 11.92 -10.36
C ILE A 332 -5.94 13.15 -9.55
N LYS A 333 -6.62 14.29 -9.76
CA LYS A 333 -6.45 15.50 -8.93
C LYS A 333 -7.15 15.35 -7.57
N TYR A 334 -6.82 14.30 -6.83
CA TYR A 334 -7.38 14.04 -5.50
C TYR A 334 -6.33 14.32 -4.44
N ASN A 335 -6.61 15.28 -3.56
CA ASN A 335 -5.77 15.57 -2.42
C ASN A 335 -6.38 14.96 -1.16
N TYR A 336 -5.90 13.77 -0.79
CA TYR A 336 -6.36 13.04 0.40
C TYR A 336 -6.39 13.89 1.68
N ARG A 337 -5.47 14.86 1.82
CA ARG A 337 -5.41 15.72 3.01
C ARG A 337 -6.64 16.64 3.15
N ASP A 338 -7.21 17.05 2.03
CA ASP A 338 -8.31 18.02 2.02
C ASP A 338 -9.59 17.43 2.61
N ASP A 339 -9.77 16.11 2.51
CA ASP A 339 -10.98 15.42 2.96
C ASP A 339 -11.06 15.28 4.49
N PHE A 340 -9.99 15.59 5.21
CA PHE A 340 -9.97 15.61 6.68
C PHE A 340 -10.13 17.00 7.28
N ILE A 341 -9.94 18.06 6.50
CA ILE A 341 -9.93 19.44 7.01
C ILE A 341 -11.29 20.07 6.73
N ASP A 342 -11.96 20.52 7.79
CA ASP A 342 -13.20 21.28 7.64
C ASP A 342 -12.93 22.68 7.04
N LYS A 343 -13.39 22.88 5.80
CA LYS A 343 -13.28 24.13 5.05
C LYS A 343 -14.48 25.08 5.31
N THR A 344 -15.08 25.07 6.50
CA THR A 344 -16.11 26.04 6.88
C THR A 344 -15.57 27.48 6.82
N PRO A 345 -16.37 28.49 6.41
CA PRO A 345 -15.90 29.84 6.10
C PRO A 345 -15.12 30.52 7.24
N SER A 346 -15.46 30.23 8.51
CA SER A 346 -14.77 30.77 9.69
C SER A 346 -13.27 30.42 9.76
N ASN A 347 -12.84 29.29 9.19
CA ASN A 347 -11.44 28.88 9.16
C ASN A 347 -10.65 29.50 7.99
N LEU A 348 -11.34 29.94 6.93
CA LEU A 348 -10.73 30.65 5.81
C LEU A 348 -10.41 32.11 6.17
N GLU A 349 -11.22 32.74 7.02
CA GLU A 349 -10.97 34.09 7.53
C GLU A 349 -9.74 34.15 8.45
N MET A 350 -9.56 33.18 9.36
CA MET A 350 -8.34 33.09 10.18
C MET A 350 -7.06 32.94 9.35
N LYS A 351 -7.15 32.32 8.16
CA LYS A 351 -6.00 32.18 7.26
C LYS A 351 -5.72 33.46 6.45
N LYS A 352 -6.74 34.28 6.19
CA LYS A 352 -6.57 35.61 5.61
C LYS A 352 -6.03 36.61 6.62
N THR A 353 -6.44 36.55 7.89
CA THR A 353 -5.97 37.47 8.93
C THR A 353 -4.59 37.11 9.49
N GLY A 354 -4.18 35.83 9.45
CA GLY A 354 -2.87 35.38 9.95
C GLY A 354 -1.66 35.63 9.02
N VAL A 355 -1.86 35.97 7.74
CA VAL A 355 -0.75 36.24 6.79
C VAL A 355 -0.56 37.75 6.55
N ILE A 356 -1.48 38.59 6.99
CA ILE A 356 -1.41 40.04 6.81
C ILE A 356 -0.63 40.74 7.94
N ASN A 357 -0.39 40.08 9.08
CA ASN A 357 0.22 40.73 10.25
C ASN A 357 1.73 40.53 10.46
N GLU A 358 2.44 39.78 9.61
CA GLU A 358 3.91 39.60 9.74
C GLU A 358 4.74 40.50 8.81
N LYS A 359 4.11 41.41 8.05
CA LYS A 359 4.82 42.37 7.19
C LYS A 359 4.80 43.83 7.64
N ASN A 360 4.14 44.14 8.76
CA ASN A 360 4.03 45.50 9.29
C ASN A 360 4.32 45.58 10.80
N ARG A 361 5.36 44.89 11.29
CA ARG A 361 6.01 45.21 12.56
C ARG A 361 7.50 44.99 12.50
#